data_AF-A0A1A3SQF2-F1
#
_entry.id   AF-A0A1A3SQF2-F1
#
_cell.length_a   1.000
_cell.length_b   1.000
_cell.length_c   1.000
_cell.angle_alpha   90.00
_cell.angle_beta   90.00
_cell.angle_gamma   90.00
#
_symmetry.space_group_name_H-M   'P 1'
#
loop_
_entity.id
_entity.type
_entity.pdbx_description
1 polymer ?
#
loop_
_entity_poly.entity_id
_entity_poly.type
_entity_poly.pdbx_seq_one_letter_code
_entity_poly.pdbx_strand_id
1 'polypeptide(L)'
;MKKTLAAALALTASSIALAAPALADDPPPVPVTPGSHTVTEQDGTVWHVGVALDCGPACFAWVTNKGPDEFHWAGDKWLDSNGIWTVDGITFTNRNGYTLTMS
;
A
#
# COMPACT_ATOMS: atom_id res chain seq x y z
N MET A 1 -35.85 -44.12 -37.86
CA MET A 1 -35.20 -43.88 -36.55
C MET A 1 -34.02 -42.92 -36.72
N LYS A 2 -33.81 -42.00 -35.75
CA LYS A 2 -32.74 -40.97 -35.60
C LYS A 2 -33.00 -39.68 -36.41
N LYS A 3 -33.51 -38.60 -35.79
CA LYS A 3 -32.82 -37.52 -35.05
C LYS A 3 -31.85 -36.76 -36.00
N THR A 4 -31.84 -35.43 -36.15
CA THR A 4 -31.74 -34.40 -35.10
C THR A 4 -31.96 -32.99 -35.69
N LEU A 5 -32.42 -32.08 -34.84
CA LEU A 5 -32.60 -30.63 -35.02
C LEU A 5 -31.31 -29.83 -35.33
N ALA A 6 -31.55 -28.70 -36.02
CA ALA A 6 -31.04 -27.33 -35.79
C ALA A 6 -29.54 -27.04 -35.75
N ALA A 7 -29.16 -25.99 -36.49
CA ALA A 7 -28.18 -24.99 -36.04
C ALA A 7 -28.33 -23.73 -36.90
N ALA A 8 -28.12 -22.51 -36.43
CA ALA A 8 -28.22 -21.86 -35.14
C ALA A 8 -27.97 -20.37 -35.45
N LEU A 9 -28.68 -19.51 -34.73
CA LEU A 9 -28.61 -18.05 -34.78
C LEU A 9 -27.18 -17.50 -34.82
N ALA A 10 -26.98 -16.50 -35.69
CA ALA A 10 -25.94 -15.51 -35.55
C ALA A 10 -26.14 -14.71 -34.25
N LEU A 11 -25.11 -14.64 -33.41
CA LEU A 11 -24.99 -13.68 -32.32
C LEU A 11 -23.64 -12.99 -32.48
N THR A 12 -23.67 -11.84 -33.14
CA THR A 12 -22.59 -10.86 -33.09
C THR A 12 -22.48 -10.36 -31.65
N ALA A 13 -21.51 -10.88 -30.91
CA ALA A 13 -21.17 -10.35 -29.60
C ALA A 13 -20.52 -8.97 -29.80
N SER A 14 -21.31 -7.91 -29.64
CA SER A 14 -20.78 -6.57 -29.41
C SER A 14 -20.06 -6.61 -28.06
N SER A 15 -18.73 -6.69 -28.10
CA SER A 15 -17.90 -6.50 -26.92
C SER A 15 -18.13 -5.09 -26.40
N ILE A 16 -18.97 -4.95 -25.38
CA ILE A 16 -18.91 -3.83 -24.47
C ILE A 16 -17.59 -4.02 -23.74
N ALA A 17 -16.53 -3.38 -24.22
CA ALA A 17 -15.33 -3.18 -23.42
C ALA A 17 -15.80 -2.35 -22.21
N LEU A 18 -16.02 -3.04 -21.10
CA LEU A 18 -16.25 -2.42 -19.81
C LEU A 18 -14.97 -1.61 -19.56
N ALA A 19 -15.03 -0.30 -19.79
CA ALA A 19 -13.95 0.59 -19.38
C ALA A 19 -13.77 0.34 -17.89
N ALA A 20 -12.63 -0.27 -17.53
CA ALA A 20 -12.26 -0.38 -16.13
C ALA A 20 -12.36 1.03 -15.56
N PRO A 21 -13.05 1.23 -14.42
CA PRO A 21 -13.03 2.54 -13.77
C PRO A 21 -11.57 2.94 -13.64
N ALA A 22 -11.27 4.19 -14.00
CA ALA A 22 -9.93 4.77 -13.97
C ALA A 22 -9.16 4.18 -12.79
N LEU A 23 -8.08 3.46 -13.10
CA LEU A 23 -7.20 2.83 -12.12
C LEU A 23 -7.00 3.82 -10.98
N ALA A 24 -7.39 3.41 -9.77
CA ALA A 24 -6.93 4.09 -8.57
C ALA A 24 -5.43 4.32 -8.76
N ASP A 25 -4.97 5.58 -8.60
CA ASP A 25 -3.57 5.97 -8.79
C ASP A 25 -2.67 4.86 -8.23
N ASP A 26 -1.94 4.18 -9.11
CA ASP A 26 -1.01 3.14 -8.69
C ASP A 26 -0.12 3.76 -7.60
N PRO A 27 0.04 3.09 -6.46
CA PRO A 27 0.81 3.61 -5.36
C PRO A 27 2.21 3.99 -5.86
N PRO A 28 2.78 5.11 -5.41
CA PRO A 28 4.18 5.40 -5.71
C PRO A 28 5.06 4.27 -5.14
N PRO A 29 6.33 4.18 -5.57
CA PRO A 29 7.28 3.31 -4.90
C PRO A 29 7.31 3.61 -3.40
N VAL A 30 7.49 2.57 -2.58
CA VAL A 30 7.70 2.74 -1.15
C VAL A 30 8.89 3.67 -0.93
N PRO A 31 8.74 4.74 -0.12
CA PRO A 31 9.75 5.79 -0.04
C PRO A 31 10.91 5.46 0.91
N VAL A 32 10.86 4.31 1.59
CA VAL A 32 11.90 3.83 2.51
C VAL A 32 12.61 2.59 1.96
N THR A 33 13.93 2.54 2.15
CA THR A 33 14.74 1.37 1.79
C THR A 33 14.58 0.26 2.84
N PRO A 34 14.48 -1.03 2.48
CA PRO A 34 14.49 -2.09 3.47
C PRO A 34 15.84 -2.21 4.21
N GLY A 35 15.80 -2.52 5.49
CA GLY A 35 17.00 -2.63 6.33
C GLY A 35 16.81 -2.09 7.74
N SER A 36 17.90 -2.02 8.49
CA SER A 36 17.89 -1.44 9.83
C SER A 36 17.99 0.09 9.74
N HIS A 37 17.09 0.79 10.40
CA HIS A 37 17.08 2.24 10.50
C HIS A 37 17.08 2.71 11.95
N THR A 38 17.50 3.96 12.13
CA THR A 38 17.38 4.68 13.39
C THR A 38 16.22 5.64 13.29
N VAL A 39 15.36 5.66 14.31
CA VAL A 39 14.25 6.59 14.45
C VAL A 39 14.59 7.55 15.59
N THR A 40 14.49 8.84 15.30
CA THR A 40 14.63 9.92 16.28
C THR A 40 13.29 10.60 16.46
N GLU A 41 12.79 10.65 17.69
CA GLU A 41 11.56 11.35 17.99
C GLU A 41 11.78 12.85 18.16
N GLN A 42 10.69 13.63 18.12
CA GLN A 42 10.74 15.08 18.28
C GLN A 42 11.38 15.52 19.61
N ASP A 43 11.28 14.70 20.67
CA ASP A 43 11.90 14.98 21.98
C ASP A 43 13.39 14.58 22.08
N GLY A 44 13.95 14.02 21.00
CA GLY A 44 15.34 13.55 20.91
C GLY A 44 15.55 12.10 21.36
N THR A 45 14.49 11.38 21.74
CA THR A 45 14.56 9.94 22.01
C THR A 45 14.93 9.18 20.74
N VAL A 46 15.83 8.20 20.86
CA VAL A 46 16.33 7.41 19.73
C VAL A 46 16.05 5.92 19.94
N TRP A 47 15.57 5.25 18.89
CA TRP A 47 15.33 3.80 18.86
C TRP A 47 15.56 3.24 17.45
N HIS A 48 15.58 1.90 17.32
CA HIS A 48 15.92 1.22 16.07
C HIS A 48 14.73 0.40 15.55
N VAL A 49 14.58 0.39 14.23
CA VAL A 49 13.58 -0.41 13.50
C VAL A 49 14.22 -1.22 12.40
N GLY A 50 13.62 -2.36 12.08
CA GLY A 50 13.84 -3.04 10.80
C GLY A 50 12.72 -2.71 9.84
N VAL A 51 13.02 -2.14 8.69
CA VAL A 51 12.04 -1.90 7.62
C VAL A 51 12.02 -3.12 6.69
N ALA A 52 10.83 -3.69 6.52
CA ALA A 52 10.55 -4.77 5.58
C ALA A 52 9.50 -4.30 4.55
N LEU A 53 9.68 -4.65 3.28
CA LEU A 53 8.73 -4.27 2.21
C LEU A 53 7.66 -5.33 1.93
N ASP A 54 7.74 -6.50 2.55
CA ASP A 54 6.86 -7.62 2.22
C ASP A 54 5.65 -7.70 3.18
N CYS A 55 4.67 -6.80 2.99
CA CYS A 55 3.34 -6.88 3.61
C CYS A 55 2.20 -6.87 2.58
N GLY A 56 2.53 -7.10 1.31
CA GLY A 56 1.58 -7.09 0.19
C GLY A 56 1.72 -5.86 -0.71
N PRO A 57 0.85 -5.74 -1.73
CA PRO A 57 0.90 -4.63 -2.67
C PRO A 57 0.64 -3.30 -1.96
N ALA A 58 1.33 -2.24 -2.38
CA ALA A 58 1.13 -0.89 -1.82
C ALA A 58 1.34 -0.79 -0.31
N CYS A 59 2.24 -1.61 0.24
CA CYS A 59 2.49 -1.71 1.68
C CYS A 59 3.99 -1.79 1.99
N PHE A 60 4.40 -1.19 3.11
CA PHE A 60 5.64 -1.52 3.79
C PHE A 60 5.42 -1.62 5.30
N ALA A 61 6.30 -2.33 5.99
CA ALA A 61 6.19 -2.55 7.42
C ALA A 61 7.46 -2.20 8.17
N TRP A 62 7.29 -1.73 9.39
CA TRP A 62 8.36 -1.57 10.36
C TRP A 62 8.26 -2.64 11.42
N VAL A 63 9.38 -3.26 11.77
CA VAL A 63 9.44 -4.23 12.84
C VAL A 63 9.97 -3.54 14.08
N THR A 64 9.09 -3.43 15.08
CA THR A 64 9.43 -2.99 16.44
C THR A 64 9.49 -4.18 17.38
N ASN A 65 9.84 -3.95 18.65
CA ASN A 65 9.76 -4.98 19.69
C ASN A 65 8.31 -5.40 20.02
N LYS A 66 7.30 -4.64 19.56
CA LYS A 66 5.87 -4.95 19.78
C LYS A 66 5.24 -5.72 18.60
N GLY A 67 5.95 -5.83 17.48
CA GLY A 67 5.46 -6.46 16.25
C GLY A 67 5.62 -5.56 15.03
N PRO A 68 5.08 -5.99 13.88
CA PRO A 68 5.08 -5.19 12.66
C PRO A 68 4.04 -4.07 12.72
N ASP A 69 4.42 -2.86 12.37
CA ASP A 69 3.53 -1.75 12.04
C ASP A 69 3.51 -1.57 10.52
N GLU A 70 2.34 -1.77 9.90
CA GLU A 70 2.17 -1.73 8.45
C GLU A 70 1.63 -0.38 7.98
N PHE A 71 2.26 0.17 6.96
CA PHE A 71 1.88 1.41 6.29
C PHE A 71 1.34 1.09 4.90
N HIS A 72 0.08 1.44 4.68
CA HIS A 72 -0.63 1.20 3.42
C HIS A 72 -0.81 2.51 2.68
N TRP A 73 -0.71 2.47 1.34
CA TRP A 73 -0.98 3.65 0.52
C TRP A 73 -2.45 4.08 0.63
N ALA A 74 -2.68 5.32 1.03
CA ALA A 74 -4.01 5.90 1.23
C ALA A 74 -4.44 6.86 0.09
N GLY A 75 -3.65 6.97 -0.98
CA GLY A 75 -3.90 7.87 -2.12
C GLY A 75 -3.10 9.18 -2.10
N ASP A 76 -2.71 9.66 -0.92
CA ASP A 76 -1.88 10.87 -0.77
C ASP A 76 -0.64 10.67 0.13
N LYS A 77 -0.65 9.61 0.94
CA LYS A 77 0.38 9.27 1.91
C LYS A 77 0.34 7.79 2.25
N TRP A 78 1.39 7.32 2.89
CA TRP A 78 1.45 6.02 3.54
C TRP A 78 0.94 6.17 4.95
N LEU A 79 -0.05 5.36 5.36
CA LEU A 79 -0.77 5.50 6.62
C LEU A 79 -0.84 4.15 7.33
N ASP A 80 -0.52 4.14 8.62
CA ASP A 80 -0.72 2.96 9.47
C ASP A 80 -2.11 2.94 10.12
N SER A 81 -2.44 1.83 10.78
CA SER A 81 -3.71 1.67 11.49
C SER A 81 -3.86 2.58 12.73
N ASN A 82 -2.75 3.11 13.27
CA ASN A 82 -2.74 4.00 14.44
C ASN A 82 -2.85 5.49 14.07
N GLY A 83 -2.79 5.83 12.78
CA GLY A 83 -2.87 7.20 12.27
C GLY A 83 -1.53 7.91 12.18
N ILE A 84 -0.41 7.18 12.17
CA ILE A 84 0.91 7.66 11.78
C ILE A 84 1.01 7.61 10.26
N TRP A 85 1.51 8.68 9.65
CA TRP A 85 1.69 8.75 8.22
C TRP A 85 3.07 9.23 7.81
N THR A 86 3.47 8.91 6.57
CA THR A 86 4.61 9.52 5.88
C THR A 86 4.30 9.75 4.40
N VAL A 87 4.95 10.74 3.80
CA VAL A 87 4.95 10.98 2.35
C VAL A 87 6.30 10.70 1.71
N ASP A 88 7.37 10.81 2.49
CA ASP A 88 8.77 10.79 2.05
C ASP A 88 9.55 9.59 2.60
N GLY A 89 8.93 8.76 3.45
CA GLY A 89 9.60 7.62 4.09
C GLY A 89 10.67 8.03 5.08
N ILE A 90 10.77 9.31 5.43
CA ILE A 90 11.78 9.87 6.34
C ILE A 90 11.09 10.49 7.55
N THR A 91 10.07 11.32 7.31
CA THR A 91 9.32 11.99 8.36
C THR A 91 7.98 11.30 8.56
N PHE A 92 7.71 10.89 9.80
CA PHE A 92 6.48 10.22 10.20
C PHE A 92 5.73 11.09 11.19
N THR A 93 4.45 11.33 10.94
CA THR A 93 3.66 12.27 11.75
C THR A 93 2.38 11.61 12.20
N ASN A 94 2.03 11.77 13.46
CA ASN A 94 0.74 11.28 13.98
C ASN A 94 -0.36 12.36 13.88
N ARG A 95 -1.60 11.98 14.21
CA ARG A 95 -2.76 12.90 14.21
C ARG A 95 -2.58 14.17 15.05
N ASN A 96 -1.71 14.14 16.07
CA ASN A 96 -1.46 15.27 16.96
C ASN A 96 -0.32 16.18 16.46
N GLY A 97 0.28 15.88 15.30
CA GLY A 97 1.39 16.65 14.74
C GLY A 97 2.75 16.32 15.36
N TYR A 98 2.84 15.27 16.19
CA TYR A 98 4.13 14.78 16.69
C TYR A 98 4.86 14.05 15.59
N THR A 99 6.16 14.32 15.45
CA THR A 99 6.99 13.80 14.37
C THR A 99 8.09 12.86 14.84
N LEU A 100 8.38 11.86 14.02
CA LEU A 100 9.53 10.95 14.11
C LEU A 100 10.32 11.08 12.81
N THR A 101 11.65 11.06 12.88
CA THR A 101 12.53 11.10 11.70
C THR A 101 13.33 9.81 11.61
N MET A 102 13.35 9.20 10.43
CA MET A 102 14.08 7.98 10.15
C MET A 102 15.35 8.27 9.34
N SER A 103 16.45 7.59 9.69
CA SER A 103 17.73 7.59 8.96
C SER A 103 18.24 6.17 8.79
#